data_AF-A0A496RGC6-F1
#
_entry.id   AF-A0A496RGC6-F1
#
_cell.length_a   1.000
_cell.length_b   1.000
_cell.length_c   1.000
_cell.angle_alpha   90.00
_cell.angle_beta   90.00
_cell.angle_gamma   90.00
#
_symmetry.space_group_name_H-M   'P 1'
#
loop_
_entity.id
_entity.type
_entity.pdbx_description
1 polymer ?
#
loop_
_entity_poly.entity_id
_entity_poly.type
_entity_poly.pdbx_seq_one_letter_code
_entity_poly.pdbx_strand_id
1 'polypeptide(L)'
;KIHGKLIKMCEQNELIYYYDNYFHLKRYEEANKTMNKILALGDGGADVYVRLGIYHERRNRYKEAIDALKKAQKLSPGDPNINLYLDRCYRRIRPEGQAEKGLHKGSFQVRENLKEEKVYRKRE
;
A
#
# COMPACT_ATOMS: atom_id res chain seq x y z
N LYS A 1 19.56 21.19 -9.70
CA LYS A 1 19.27 19.83 -9.15
C LYS A 1 17.78 19.45 -9.17
N ILE A 2 16.82 20.37 -9.39
CA ILE A 2 15.38 20.07 -9.46
C ILE A 2 15.02 19.27 -10.72
N HIS A 3 15.63 19.61 -11.86
CA HIS A 3 15.35 18.99 -13.16
C HIS A 3 15.56 17.46 -13.15
N GLY A 4 16.66 16.96 -12.58
CA GLY A 4 16.91 15.52 -12.49
C GLY A 4 15.96 14.76 -11.56
N LYS A 5 15.44 15.41 -10.51
CA LYS A 5 14.40 14.80 -9.64
C LYS A 5 13.06 14.72 -10.37
N LEU A 6 12.72 15.75 -11.14
CA LEU A 6 11.52 15.78 -11.95
C LEU A 6 11.52 14.67 -13.01
N ILE A 7 12.64 14.50 -13.73
CA ILE A 7 12.80 13.44 -14.74
C ILE A 7 12.60 12.06 -14.11
N LYS A 8 13.26 11.78 -12.98
CA LYS A 8 13.08 10.52 -12.25
C LYS A 8 11.64 10.27 -11.82
N MET A 9 10.94 11.31 -11.38
CA MET A 9 9.53 11.21 -10.98
C MET A 9 8.63 10.90 -12.18
N CYS A 10 8.84 11.55 -13.33
CA CYS A 10 8.10 11.27 -14.56
C CYS A 10 8.36 9.83 -15.05
N GLU A 11 9.63 9.41 -15.08
CA GLU A 11 10.03 8.06 -15.48
C GLU A 11 9.43 6.99 -14.54
N GLN A 12 9.41 7.28 -13.24
CA GLN A 12 8.82 6.37 -12.25
C GLN A 12 7.29 6.25 -12.42
N ASN A 13 6.59 7.35 -12.70
CA ASN A 13 5.14 7.32 -12.96
C ASN A 13 4.79 6.50 -14.21
N GLU A 14 5.60 6.62 -15.26
CA GLU A 14 5.42 5.83 -16.48
C GLU A 14 5.62 4.32 -16.22
N LEU A 15 6.65 3.97 -15.45
CA LEU A 15 6.87 2.58 -15.05
C LEU A 15 5.76 2.04 -14.15
N ILE A 16 5.18 2.86 -13.27
CA ILE A 16 4.01 2.49 -12.47
C ILE A 16 2.82 2.15 -13.38
N TYR A 17 2.56 2.95 -14.41
CA TYR A 17 1.50 2.67 -15.38
C TYR A 17 1.72 1.32 -16.10
N TYR A 18 2.94 1.06 -16.58
CA TYR A 18 3.26 -0.23 -17.20
C TYR A 18 3.13 -1.40 -16.23
N TYR A 19 3.57 -1.21 -14.98
CA TYR A 19 3.43 -2.22 -13.94
C TYR A 19 1.97 -2.61 -13.73
N ASP A 20 1.08 -1.64 -13.57
CA ASP A 20 -0.35 -1.88 -13.39
C ASP A 20 -0.92 -2.63 -14.58
N ASN A 21 -0.59 -2.19 -15.81
CA ASN A 21 -1.06 -2.83 -17.02
C ASN A 21 -0.64 -4.31 -17.10
N TYR A 22 0.65 -4.60 -16.88
CA TYR A 22 1.15 -5.98 -16.85
C TYR A 22 0.49 -6.80 -15.74
N PHE A 23 0.27 -6.20 -14.58
CA PHE A 23 -0.39 -6.85 -13.45
C PHE A 23 -1.86 -7.19 -13.74
N HIS A 24 -2.60 -6.28 -14.40
CA HIS A 24 -3.98 -6.51 -14.85
C HIS A 24 -4.07 -7.60 -15.91
N LEU A 25 -3.07 -7.69 -16.80
CA LEU A 25 -2.97 -8.74 -17.82
C LEU A 25 -2.44 -10.08 -17.26
N LYS A 26 -2.25 -10.20 -15.94
CA LYS A 26 -1.64 -11.38 -15.28
C LYS A 26 -0.24 -11.74 -15.79
N ARG A 27 0.43 -10.79 -16.45
CA ARG A 27 1.81 -10.87 -16.94
C ARG A 27 2.78 -10.56 -15.80
N TYR A 28 2.82 -11.46 -14.82
CA TYR A 28 3.45 -11.16 -13.54
C TYR A 28 4.98 -11.10 -13.61
N GLU A 29 5.62 -11.76 -14.57
CA GLU A 29 7.07 -11.66 -14.76
C GLU A 29 7.47 -10.27 -15.25
N GLU A 30 6.72 -9.72 -16.21
CA GLU A 30 6.92 -8.35 -16.69
C GLU A 30 6.56 -7.31 -15.62
N ALA A 31 5.53 -7.57 -14.83
CA ALA A 31 5.21 -6.74 -13.66
C ALA A 31 6.37 -6.76 -12.64
N ASN A 32 6.94 -7.93 -12.32
CA ASN A 32 8.11 -8.03 -11.43
C ASN A 32 9.32 -7.25 -11.98
N LYS A 33 9.63 -7.42 -13.28
CA LYS A 33 10.73 -6.70 -13.93
C LYS A 33 10.53 -5.20 -13.88
N THR A 34 9.31 -4.74 -14.15
CA THR A 34 8.94 -3.31 -14.10
C THR A 34 9.04 -2.77 -12.67
N MET A 35 8.56 -3.53 -11.68
CA MET A 35 8.66 -3.16 -10.27
C MET A 35 10.12 -3.02 -9.80
N ASN A 36 11.01 -3.91 -10.24
CA ASN A 36 12.44 -3.79 -9.94
C ASN A 36 13.05 -2.50 -10.53
N LYS A 37 12.62 -2.07 -11.72
CA LYS A 37 13.03 -0.79 -12.30
C LYS A 37 12.51 0.39 -11.47
N ILE A 38 11.26 0.35 -11.03
CA ILE A 38 10.66 1.38 -10.16
C ILE A 38 11.49 1.54 -8.89
N LEU A 39 11.85 0.43 -8.24
CA LEU A 39 12.66 0.44 -7.01
C LEU A 39 14.09 0.92 -7.26
N ALA A 40 14.67 0.65 -8.43
CA ALA A 40 16.01 1.10 -8.79
C ALA A 40 16.10 2.62 -9.05
N LEU A 41 15.01 3.25 -9.49
CA LEU A 41 14.95 4.71 -9.67
C LEU A 41 14.87 5.48 -8.33
N GLY A 42 14.46 4.79 -7.26
CA GLY A 42 14.37 5.31 -5.90
C GLY A 42 13.05 4.93 -5.22
N ASP A 43 12.94 5.24 -3.92
CA ASP A 43 11.75 4.95 -3.12
C ASP A 43 10.59 5.83 -3.61
N GLY A 44 9.69 5.29 -4.44
CA GLY A 44 8.57 6.00 -5.06
C GLY A 44 7.43 6.34 -4.09
N GLY A 45 7.77 6.59 -2.82
CA GLY A 45 6.83 6.89 -1.75
C GLY A 45 5.94 5.71 -1.38
N ALA A 46 4.88 6.01 -0.63
CA ALA A 46 3.96 5.00 -0.12
C ALA A 46 3.26 4.20 -1.23
N ASP A 47 2.98 4.81 -2.40
CA ASP A 47 2.22 4.18 -3.49
C ASP A 47 2.91 2.92 -4.04
N VAL A 48 4.23 2.96 -4.24
CA VAL A 48 5.01 1.80 -4.72
C VAL A 48 4.90 0.62 -3.73
N TYR A 49 4.98 0.90 -2.44
CA TYR A 49 4.83 -0.12 -1.41
C TYR A 49 3.39 -0.64 -1.27
N VAL A 50 2.38 0.19 -1.54
CA VAL A 50 0.98 -0.26 -1.64
C VAL A 50 0.83 -1.25 -2.78
N ARG A 51 1.37 -0.93 -3.97
CA ARG A 51 1.34 -1.81 -5.14
C ARG A 51 2.05 -3.15 -4.87
N LEU A 52 3.22 -3.12 -4.23
CA LEU A 52 3.90 -4.34 -3.75
C LEU A 52 3.05 -5.14 -2.77
N GLY A 53 2.38 -4.46 -1.84
CA GLY A 53 1.43 -5.08 -0.92
C GLY A 53 0.32 -5.83 -1.66
N ILE A 54 -0.33 -5.16 -2.60
CA ILE A 54 -1.40 -5.73 -3.43
C ILE A 54 -0.89 -6.90 -4.27
N TYR A 55 0.32 -6.78 -4.84
CA TYR A 55 0.97 -7.82 -5.62
C TYR A 55 1.13 -9.13 -4.83
N HIS A 56 1.72 -9.02 -3.65
CA HIS A 56 1.94 -10.16 -2.78
C HIS A 56 0.62 -10.74 -2.26
N GLU A 57 -0.36 -9.88 -1.94
CA GLU A 57 -1.69 -10.32 -1.53
C GLU A 57 -2.39 -11.15 -2.61
N ARG A 58 -2.38 -10.72 -3.87
CA ARG A 58 -2.96 -11.49 -4.99
C ARG A 58 -2.24 -12.82 -5.26
N ARG A 59 -0.99 -12.94 -4.83
CA ARG A 59 -0.19 -14.18 -4.90
C ARG A 59 -0.38 -15.07 -3.66
N ASN A 60 -1.30 -14.75 -2.76
CA ASN A 60 -1.48 -15.39 -1.45
C ASN A 60 -0.24 -15.32 -0.53
N ARG A 61 0.69 -14.41 -0.82
CA ARG A 61 1.91 -14.16 -0.04
C ARG A 61 1.65 -13.07 1.00
N TYR A 62 0.76 -13.40 1.95
CA TYR A 62 0.19 -12.39 2.84
C TYR A 62 1.22 -11.78 3.81
N LYS A 63 2.28 -12.51 4.19
CA LYS A 63 3.34 -11.98 5.08
C LYS A 63 4.14 -10.88 4.38
N GLU A 64 4.58 -11.15 3.16
CA GLU A 64 5.30 -10.18 2.32
C GLU A 64 4.42 -8.98 1.98
N ALA A 65 3.12 -9.19 1.77
CA ALA A 65 2.16 -8.12 1.58
C ALA A 65 2.10 -7.18 2.79
N ILE A 66 2.03 -7.73 4.00
CA ILE A 66 2.02 -6.96 5.25
C ILE A 66 3.31 -6.16 5.41
N ASP A 67 4.46 -6.76 5.14
CA ASP A 67 5.75 -6.08 5.27
C ASP A 67 5.86 -4.89 4.31
N ALA A 68 5.42 -5.04 3.07
CA ALA A 68 5.34 -3.95 2.10
C ALA A 68 4.36 -2.86 2.57
N LEU A 69 3.15 -3.23 2.99
CA LEU A 69 2.14 -2.26 3.44
C LEU A 69 2.54 -1.54 4.73
N LYS A 70 3.32 -2.17 5.62
CA LYS A 70 3.89 -1.50 6.80
C LYS A 70 4.92 -0.43 6.42
N LYS A 71 5.72 -0.67 5.37
CA LYS A 71 6.60 0.37 4.82
C LYS A 71 5.78 1.51 4.24
N ALA A 72 4.72 1.20 3.48
CA ALA A 72 3.80 2.21 2.97
C ALA A 72 3.18 3.05 4.12
N GLN A 73 2.74 2.41 5.20
CA GLN A 73 2.14 3.07 6.37
C GLN A 73 3.12 4.01 7.08
N LYS A 74 4.41 3.66 7.13
CA LYS A 74 5.44 4.54 7.70
C LYS A 74 5.67 5.78 6.83
N LEU A 75 5.51 5.66 5.52
CA LEU A 75 5.71 6.75 4.56
C LEU A 75 4.48 7.66 4.44
N SER A 76 3.27 7.09 4.56
CA SER A 76 1.99 7.82 4.56
C SER A 76 1.14 7.39 5.75
N PRO A 77 1.49 7.84 6.98
CA PRO A 77 0.69 7.55 8.16
C PRO A 77 -0.66 8.26 8.04
N GLY A 78 -1.74 7.48 7.94
CA GLY A 78 -3.11 8.01 7.84
C GLY A 78 -3.83 7.68 6.53
N ASP A 79 -3.15 7.09 5.54
CA ASP A 79 -3.84 6.62 4.34
C ASP A 79 -4.78 5.44 4.68
N PRO A 80 -6.11 5.61 4.52
CA PRO A 80 -7.08 4.58 4.85
C PRO A 80 -6.94 3.35 3.94
N ASN A 81 -6.46 3.49 2.71
CA ASN A 81 -6.28 2.38 1.77
C ASN A 81 -5.24 1.39 2.30
N ILE A 82 -4.14 1.89 2.85
CA ILE A 82 -3.07 1.05 3.41
C ILE A 82 -3.62 0.18 4.56
N ASN A 83 -4.43 0.78 5.43
CA ASN A 83 -5.04 0.07 6.55
C ASN A 83 -6.04 -0.98 6.08
N LEU A 84 -6.87 -0.66 5.07
CA LEU A 84 -7.79 -1.62 4.45
C LEU A 84 -7.05 -2.84 3.86
N TYR A 85 -5.93 -2.62 3.18
CA TYR A 85 -5.12 -3.71 2.63
C TYR A 85 -4.45 -4.54 3.72
N LEU A 86 -3.94 -3.91 4.79
CA LEU A 86 -3.38 -4.61 5.95
C LEU A 86 -4.42 -5.50 6.63
N ASP A 87 -5.61 -4.95 6.92
CA ASP A 87 -6.70 -5.68 7.56
C ASP A 87 -7.13 -6.89 6.72
N ARG A 88 -7.18 -6.73 5.40
CA ARG A 88 -7.43 -7.86 4.47
C ARG A 88 -6.35 -8.92 4.56
N CYS A 89 -5.07 -8.55 4.56
CA CYS A 89 -3.96 -9.51 4.66
C CYS A 89 -3.94 -10.23 6.02
N TYR A 90 -4.16 -9.51 7.12
CA TYR A 90 -4.19 -10.09 8.46
C TYR A 90 -5.33 -11.11 8.63
N ARG A 91 -6.53 -10.81 8.11
CA ARG A 91 -7.65 -11.77 8.11
C ARG A 91 -7.35 -13.06 7.36
N ARG A 92 -6.53 -13.00 6.30
CA ARG A 92 -6.14 -14.19 5.53
C ARG A 92 -5.07 -15.04 6.19
N ILE A 93 -4.17 -14.43 6.97
CA ILE A 93 -3.16 -15.17 7.76
C ILE A 93 -3.77 -15.84 8.99
N ARG A 94 -4.79 -15.23 9.59
CA ARG A 94 -5.54 -15.82 10.71
C ARG A 94 -6.95 -16.17 10.26
N PRO A 95 -7.16 -17.34 9.62
CA PRO A 95 -8.50 -17.84 9.36
C PRO A 95 -9.20 -18.09 10.70
N GLU A 96 -10.16 -17.22 11.00
CA GLU A 96 -11.36 -17.38 11.84
C GLU A 96 -11.22 -18.06 13.22
N GLY A 97 -11.40 -17.25 14.28
CA GLY A 97 -11.59 -17.72 15.66
C GLY A 97 -10.97 -16.84 16.74
N GLN A 98 -10.01 -15.96 16.39
CA GLN A 98 -9.33 -15.07 17.35
C GLN A 98 -9.37 -13.58 16.94
N ALA A 99 -10.27 -13.21 16.03
CA ALA A 99 -10.35 -11.87 15.47
C ALA A 99 -10.82 -10.79 16.46
N GLU A 100 -11.40 -11.16 17.62
CA GLU A 100 -11.95 -10.19 18.57
C GLU A 100 -10.91 -9.41 19.39
N LYS A 101 -9.69 -9.92 19.54
CA LYS A 101 -8.61 -9.21 20.30
C LYS A 101 -7.56 -8.54 19.41
N GLY A 102 -7.68 -8.70 18.09
CA GLY A 102 -6.66 -8.31 17.12
C GLY A 102 -7.07 -7.15 16.21
N LEU A 103 -7.96 -6.25 16.67
CA LEU A 103 -8.12 -4.93 16.07
C LEU A 103 -6.75 -4.23 16.13
N HIS A 104 -5.99 -4.35 15.05
CA HIS A 104 -4.65 -3.78 14.93
C HIS A 104 -4.81 -2.27 15.13
N LYS A 105 -4.05 -1.69 16.06
CA LYS A 105 -4.15 -0.28 16.49
C LYS A 105 -4.35 0.74 15.36
N GLY A 106 -3.86 0.44 14.14
CA GLY A 106 -4.10 1.25 12.94
C GLY A 106 -5.56 1.42 12.51
N SER A 107 -6.37 0.36 12.50
CA SER A 107 -7.81 0.46 12.16
C SER A 107 -8.64 1.05 13.31
N PHE A 108 -8.18 0.90 14.56
CA PHE A 108 -8.74 1.61 15.72
C PHE A 108 -8.43 3.11 15.67
N GLN A 109 -7.16 3.49 15.44
CA GLN A 109 -6.73 4.90 15.37
C GLN A 109 -7.40 5.64 14.20
N VAL A 110 -7.54 5.00 13.04
CA VAL A 110 -8.22 5.61 11.89
C VAL A 110 -9.71 5.77 12.15
N ARG A 111 -10.37 4.81 12.80
CA ARG A 111 -11.78 4.95 13.22
C ARG A 111 -11.98 6.03 14.29
N GLU A 112 -11.02 6.20 15.18
CA GLU A 112 -11.04 7.25 16.21
C GLU A 112 -10.84 8.62 15.56
N ASN A 113 -9.83 8.77 14.71
CA ASN A 113 -9.58 10.00 13.95
C ASN A 113 -10.77 10.37 13.03
N LEU A 114 -11.40 9.40 12.35
CA LEU A 114 -12.60 9.64 11.52
C LEU A 114 -13.84 10.04 12.33
N LYS A 115 -13.94 9.61 13.60
CA LYS A 115 -15.00 10.06 14.50
C LYS A 115 -14.74 11.49 14.97
N GLU A 116 -13.50 11.80 15.33
CA GLU A 116 -13.10 13.17 15.71
C GLU A 116 -13.30 14.16 14.57
N GLU A 117 -12.92 13.79 13.34
CA GLU A 117 -13.05 14.66 12.16
C GLU A 117 -14.52 14.95 11.79
N LYS A 118 -15.42 13.97 12.01
CA LYS A 118 -16.88 14.15 11.83
C LYS A 118 -17.52 14.96 12.96
N VAL A 119 -16.96 14.93 14.17
CA VAL A 119 -17.41 15.75 15.30
C VAL A 119 -17.01 17.21 15.10
N TYR A 120 -15.84 17.48 14.53
CA TYR A 120 -15.41 18.85 14.18
C TYR A 120 -16.23 19.46 13.04
N ARG A 121 -16.61 18.67 12.02
CA ARG A 121 -17.41 19.17 10.88
C ARG A 121 -18.90 19.40 11.17
N LYS A 122 -19.38 19.11 12.38
CA LYS A 122 -20.78 19.33 12.81
C LYS A 122 -20.97 20.53 13.74
N ARG A 123 -19.94 21.37 13.92
CA ARG A 123 -19.97 22.56 14.80
C ARG A 123 -20.02 23.91 14.06
N GLU A 124 -20.30 23.92 12.76
CA GLU A 124 -20.66 25.15 12.01
C GLU A 124 -22.16 25.23 11.76
#